data_AF-X1MKQ0-F1
#
_entry.id   AF-X1MKQ0-F1
#
_cell.length_a   1.000
_cell.length_b   1.000
_cell.length_c   1.000
_cell.angle_alpha   90.00
_cell.angle_beta   90.00
_cell.angle_gamma   90.00
#
_symmetry.space_group_name_H-M   'P 1'
#
loop_
_entity.id
_entity.type
_entity.pdbx_description
1 polymer ?
#
loop_
_entity_poly.entity_id
_entity_poly.type
_entity_poly.pdbx_seq_one_letter_code
_entity_poly.pdbx_strand_id
1 'polypeptide(L)'
;PIYKEYGVLGQEVASQLSRAKAEGRRIICVGTTTVRIVEQVSQSSKASDVKPFEGWVRLFILPGYQFRMVDAFITNFHLPRSTLLMLVTAFAGKDFVQQAYETAIASGYRFYSFGDAMLII
;
A
#
# COMPACT_ATOMS: atom_id res chain seq x y z
N PRO A 1 10.72 -10.67 10.31
CA PRO A 1 10.93 -11.23 8.96
C PRO A 1 9.75 -10.90 8.06
N ILE A 2 9.98 -10.48 6.81
CA ILE A 2 8.88 -10.34 5.83
C ILE A 2 8.55 -11.70 5.24
N TYR A 3 7.27 -12.03 5.23
CA TYR A 3 6.75 -13.19 4.52
C TYR A 3 6.62 -12.86 3.03
N LYS A 4 7.08 -13.77 2.19
CA LYS A 4 6.87 -13.68 0.75
C LYS A 4 5.42 -14.04 0.47
N GLU A 5 4.76 -13.21 -0.32
CA GLU A 5 3.40 -13.46 -0.81
C GLU A 5 3.51 -13.86 -2.28
N TYR A 6 2.78 -14.89 -2.72
CA TYR A 6 2.66 -15.17 -4.14
C TYR A 6 1.54 -14.30 -4.69
N GLY A 7 1.86 -13.44 -5.66
CA GLY A 7 0.92 -12.48 -6.23
C GLY A 7 0.74 -12.71 -7.73
N VAL A 8 -0.48 -12.50 -8.20
CA VAL A 8 -0.84 -12.52 -9.62
C VAL A 8 -1.51 -11.20 -9.96
N LEU A 9 -0.99 -10.52 -10.98
CA LEU A 9 -1.55 -9.31 -11.58
C LEU A 9 -1.71 -9.58 -13.07
N GLY A 10 -2.95 -9.83 -13.49
CA GLY A 10 -3.27 -10.19 -14.87
C GLY A 10 -3.16 -9.02 -15.85
N GLN A 11 -3.20 -9.35 -17.15
CA GLN A 11 -3.12 -8.36 -18.23
C GLN A 11 -4.20 -7.28 -18.17
N GLU A 12 -5.42 -7.63 -17.75
CA GLU A 12 -6.50 -6.67 -17.60
C GLU A 12 -6.14 -5.61 -16.54
N VAL A 13 -5.72 -6.01 -15.35
CA VAL A 13 -5.33 -5.11 -14.25
C VAL A 13 -4.12 -4.26 -14.65
N ALA A 14 -3.12 -4.86 -15.30
CA ALA A 14 -1.95 -4.14 -15.80
C ALA A 14 -2.35 -3.03 -16.79
N SER A 15 -3.28 -3.32 -17.70
CA SER A 15 -3.80 -2.36 -18.67
C SER A 15 -4.59 -1.24 -17.99
N GLN A 16 -5.42 -1.58 -16.98
CA GLN A 16 -6.18 -0.61 -16.21
C GLN A 16 -5.28 0.35 -15.40
N LEU A 17 -4.22 -0.17 -14.76
CA LEU A 17 -3.23 0.62 -14.02
C LEU A 17 -2.46 1.55 -14.95
N SER A 18 -1.98 1.04 -16.09
CA SER A 18 -1.26 1.84 -17.10
C SER A 18 -2.14 2.98 -17.62
N ARG A 19 -3.39 2.67 -17.97
CA ARG A 19 -4.36 3.67 -18.43
C ARG A 19 -4.65 4.72 -17.34
N ALA A 20 -4.85 4.28 -16.10
CA ALA A 20 -5.09 5.20 -14.98
C ALA A 20 -3.93 6.18 -14.80
N LYS A 21 -2.69 5.68 -14.84
CA LYS A 21 -1.51 6.54 -14.69
C LYS A 21 -1.33 7.48 -15.87
N ALA A 22 -1.56 7.01 -17.11
CA ALA A 22 -1.50 7.84 -18.31
C ALA A 22 -2.55 8.96 -18.32
N GLU A 23 -3.73 8.72 -17.76
CA GLU A 23 -4.83 9.68 -17.64
C GLU A 23 -4.74 10.57 -16.39
N GLY A 24 -3.69 10.41 -15.55
CA GLY A 24 -3.56 11.14 -14.30
C GLY A 24 -4.62 10.80 -13.24
N ARG A 25 -5.28 9.63 -13.37
CA ARG A 25 -6.26 9.15 -12.38
C ARG A 25 -5.54 8.56 -11.17
N ARG A 26 -6.16 8.74 -10.00
CA ARG A 26 -5.69 8.14 -8.74
C ARG A 26 -5.82 6.62 -8.75
N ILE A 27 -4.81 5.93 -8.25
CA ILE A 27 -4.78 4.50 -7.99
C ILE A 27 -4.88 4.29 -6.48
N ILE A 28 -6.02 3.74 -6.05
CA ILE A 28 -6.31 3.53 -4.63
C ILE A 28 -6.27 2.04 -4.33
N CYS A 29 -5.28 1.60 -3.56
CA CYS A 29 -5.18 0.19 -3.17
C CYS A 29 -6.08 -0.13 -1.99
N VAL A 30 -6.66 -1.33 -1.96
CA VAL A 30 -7.38 -1.86 -0.80
C VAL A 30 -6.54 -2.97 -0.19
N GLY A 31 -6.00 -2.71 1.00
CA GLY A 31 -5.09 -3.60 1.72
C GLY A 31 -3.61 -3.39 1.37
N THR A 32 -2.75 -3.62 2.35
CA THR A 32 -1.29 -3.49 2.23
C THR A 32 -0.67 -4.52 1.29
N THR A 33 -1.27 -5.72 1.17
CA THR A 33 -0.83 -6.74 0.20
C THR A 33 -0.99 -6.23 -1.24
N THR A 34 -2.11 -5.56 -1.54
CA THR A 34 -2.34 -4.91 -2.85
C THR A 34 -1.30 -3.83 -3.12
N VAL A 35 -1.01 -2.97 -2.14
CA VAL A 35 0.05 -1.94 -2.24
C VAL A 35 1.39 -2.59 -2.62
N ARG A 36 1.79 -3.66 -1.92
CA ARG A 36 3.07 -4.33 -2.18
C ARG A 36 3.16 -4.93 -3.58
N ILE A 37 2.09 -5.58 -4.06
CA ILE A 37 2.05 -6.14 -5.42
C ILE A 37 2.18 -5.02 -6.45
N VAL A 38 1.34 -3.99 -6.36
CA VAL A 38 1.31 -2.88 -7.33
C VAL A 38 2.64 -2.13 -7.36
N GLU A 39 3.20 -1.79 -6.20
CA GLU A 39 4.48 -1.11 -6.13
C GLU A 39 5.63 -2.01 -6.63
N GLN A 40 5.63 -3.32 -6.34
CA GLN A 40 6.66 -4.22 -6.88
C GLN A 40 6.62 -4.29 -8.42
N VAL A 41 5.43 -4.38 -9.01
CA VAL A 41 5.30 -4.39 -10.49
C VAL A 41 5.75 -3.06 -11.09
N SER A 42 5.49 -1.95 -10.40
CA SER A 42 5.94 -0.62 -10.80
C SER A 42 7.47 -0.40 -10.68
N GLN A 43 8.18 -1.25 -9.92
CA GLN A 43 9.65 -1.16 -9.85
C GLN A 43 10.33 -1.58 -11.16
N SER A 44 9.76 -2.59 -11.82
CA SER A 44 10.30 -3.20 -13.04
C SER A 44 9.72 -2.61 -14.33
N SER A 45 8.82 -1.62 -14.22
CA SER A 45 8.06 -1.07 -15.35
C SER A 45 8.15 0.46 -15.40
N LYS A 46 7.94 1.06 -16.57
CA LYS A 46 7.62 2.49 -16.64
C LYS A 46 6.21 2.70 -16.08
N ALA A 47 5.95 3.82 -15.40
CA ALA A 47 4.69 4.04 -14.69
C ALA A 47 3.44 3.94 -15.60
N SER A 48 3.56 4.26 -16.89
CA SER A 48 2.50 4.16 -17.90
C SER A 48 2.54 2.87 -18.75
N ASP A 49 3.40 1.90 -18.41
CA ASP A 49 3.55 0.63 -19.13
C ASP A 49 3.73 -0.54 -18.16
N VAL A 50 2.75 -0.72 -17.28
CA VAL A 50 2.66 -1.84 -16.35
C VAL A 50 2.48 -3.12 -17.14
N LYS A 51 3.32 -4.12 -16.88
CA LYS A 51 3.20 -5.47 -17.45
C LYS A 51 2.49 -6.42 -16.49
N PRO A 52 1.85 -7.50 -16.99
CA PRO A 52 1.39 -8.58 -16.14
C PRO A 52 2.53 -9.09 -15.25
N PHE A 53 2.17 -9.55 -14.05
CA PHE A 53 3.12 -10.10 -13.11
C PHE A 53 2.56 -11.36 -12.47
N GLU A 54 3.42 -12.35 -12.33
CA GLU A 54 3.15 -13.53 -11.54
C GLU A 54 4.44 -13.94 -10.82
N GLY A 55 4.36 -14.09 -9.50
CA GLY A 55 5.47 -14.59 -8.71
C GLY A 55 5.53 -14.04 -7.29
N TRP A 56 6.70 -14.20 -6.68
CA TRP A 56 6.92 -13.84 -5.28
C TRP A 56 7.11 -12.34 -5.09
N VAL A 57 6.23 -11.75 -4.29
CA VAL A 57 6.33 -10.37 -3.81
C VAL A 57 7.25 -10.31 -2.60
N ARG A 58 8.39 -9.62 -2.78
CA ARG A 58 9.46 -9.48 -1.80
C ARG A 58 9.70 -8.02 -1.42
N LEU A 59 9.04 -7.08 -2.10
CA LEU A 59 9.17 -5.66 -1.84
C LEU A 59 8.89 -5.37 -0.36
N PHE A 60 9.86 -4.70 0.27
CA PHE A 60 9.75 -4.20 1.62
C PHE A 60 9.65 -2.68 1.57
N ILE A 61 8.52 -2.16 2.02
CA ILE A 61 8.22 -0.73 2.03
C ILE A 61 8.51 -0.21 3.45
N LEU A 62 9.48 0.71 3.53
CA LEU A 62 9.97 1.31 4.76
C LEU A 62 9.99 2.84 4.62
N PRO A 63 10.02 3.59 5.74
CA PRO A 63 10.17 5.04 5.68
C PRO A 63 11.33 5.47 4.78
N GLY A 64 11.05 6.40 3.87
CA GLY A 64 11.96 6.81 2.79
C GLY A 64 11.70 6.14 1.44
N TYR A 65 10.79 5.16 1.36
CA TYR A 65 10.33 4.59 0.09
C TYR A 65 9.58 5.62 -0.75
N GLN A 66 9.89 5.70 -2.04
CA GLN A 66 9.17 6.54 -3.00
C GLN A 66 8.12 5.71 -3.72
N PHE A 67 6.85 5.97 -3.40
CA PHE A 67 5.71 5.35 -4.09
C PHE A 67 5.64 5.82 -5.53
N ARG A 68 5.51 4.89 -6.46
CA ARG A 68 5.51 5.17 -7.90
C ARG A 68 4.10 5.17 -8.48
N MET A 69 3.23 4.31 -7.98
CA MET A 69 1.95 4.02 -8.58
C MET A 69 0.79 4.31 -7.65
N VAL A 70 0.89 3.91 -6.38
CA VAL A 70 -0.18 4.06 -5.38
C VAL A 70 -0.28 5.53 -4.94
N ASP A 71 -1.47 6.11 -5.12
CA ASP A 71 -1.74 7.51 -4.74
C ASP A 71 -2.54 7.61 -3.43
N ALA A 72 -3.21 6.53 -3.01
CA ALA A 72 -3.94 6.41 -1.76
C ALA A 72 -4.15 4.93 -1.43
N PHE A 73 -4.49 4.59 -0.18
CA PHE A 73 -4.92 3.23 0.13
C PHE A 73 -5.80 3.14 1.36
N ILE A 74 -6.57 2.04 1.42
CA ILE A 74 -7.41 1.66 2.54
C ILE A 74 -6.75 0.49 3.28
N THR A 75 -6.66 0.57 4.60
CA THR A 75 -6.11 -0.50 5.44
C THR A 75 -6.70 -0.48 6.85
N ASN A 76 -6.42 -1.50 7.66
CA ASN A 76 -6.81 -1.52 9.06
C ASN A 76 -5.80 -0.75 9.92
N PHE A 77 -6.13 -0.54 11.20
CA PHE A 77 -5.14 -0.12 12.19
C PHE A 77 -4.24 -1.30 12.60
N HIS A 78 -2.94 -1.18 12.31
CA HIS A 78 -1.92 -2.20 12.57
C HIS A 78 -1.29 -2.06 13.96
N LEU A 79 -0.79 -3.16 14.51
CA LEU A 79 -0.13 -3.17 15.82
C LEU A 79 1.19 -2.36 15.82
N PRO A 80 1.59 -1.79 16.97
CA PRO A 80 2.89 -1.14 17.13
C PRO A 80 4.04 -2.07 16.73
N ARG A 81 5.09 -1.49 16.14
CA ARG A 81 6.31 -2.21 15.70
C ARG A 81 6.05 -3.33 14.67
N SER A 82 4.93 -3.28 13.94
CA SER A 82 4.66 -4.19 12.82
C SER A 82 5.20 -3.65 11.49
N THR A 83 5.53 -4.56 10.56
CA THR A 83 5.95 -4.19 9.19
C THR A 83 4.85 -3.48 8.42
N LEU A 84 3.57 -3.76 8.71
CA LEU A 84 2.43 -3.09 8.10
C LEU A 84 2.32 -1.64 8.57
N LEU A 85 2.56 -1.38 9.86
CA LEU A 85 2.67 -0.01 10.37
C LEU A 85 3.85 0.73 9.72
N MET A 86 4.98 0.06 9.48
CA MET A 86 6.10 0.69 8.77
C MET A 86 5.75 1.09 7.33
N LEU A 87 4.95 0.30 6.62
CA LEU A 87 4.43 0.65 5.29
C LEU A 87 3.52 1.88 5.36
N VAL A 88 2.60 1.91 6.33
CA VAL A 88 1.72 3.07 6.55
C VAL A 88 2.53 4.33 6.86
N THR A 89 3.52 4.22 7.73
CA THR A 89 4.46 5.30 8.04
C THR A 89 5.30 5.73 6.85
N ALA A 90 5.68 4.81 5.97
CA ALA A 90 6.41 5.14 4.76
C ALA A 90 5.60 6.03 3.81
N PHE A 91 4.28 5.80 3.76
CA PHE A 91 3.38 6.57 2.91
C PHE A 91 3.01 7.92 3.53
N ALA A 92 2.57 7.93 4.79
CA ALA A 92 1.93 9.10 5.39
C ALA A 92 2.86 9.91 6.31
N GLY A 93 4.08 9.43 6.57
CA GLY A 93 5.04 10.07 7.46
C GLY A 93 4.83 9.71 8.93
N LYS A 94 5.93 9.61 9.68
CA LYS A 94 5.95 9.11 11.07
C LYS A 94 5.10 9.93 12.02
N ASP A 95 5.28 11.25 12.00
CA ASP A 95 4.64 12.13 12.99
C ASP A 95 3.13 12.18 12.76
N PHE A 96 2.69 12.20 11.50
CA PHE A 96 1.28 12.17 11.14
C PHE A 96 0.61 10.84 11.51
N VAL A 97 1.26 9.71 11.22
CA VAL A 97 0.73 8.40 11.61
C VAL A 97 0.66 8.27 13.13
N GLN A 98 1.67 8.75 13.85
CA GLN A 98 1.65 8.74 15.31
C GLN A 98 0.45 9.52 15.87
N GLN A 99 0.25 10.76 15.39
CA GLN A 99 -0.87 11.59 15.82
C GLN A 99 -2.24 10.96 15.48
N ALA A 100 -2.36 10.35 14.29
CA ALA A 100 -3.58 9.66 13.87
C ALA A 100 -3.90 8.46 14.78
N TYR A 101 -2.88 7.70 15.17
CA TYR A 101 -3.02 6.56 16.08
C TYR A 101 -3.40 6.98 17.50
N GLU A 102 -2.78 8.03 18.04
CA GLU A 102 -3.14 8.62 19.34
C GLU A 102 -4.61 9.08 19.34
N THR A 103 -5.04 9.74 18.27
CA THR A 103 -6.43 10.18 18.09
C THR A 103 -7.40 9.00 18.00
N ALA A 104 -7.05 7.95 17.25
CA ALA A 104 -7.86 6.75 17.12
C ALA A 104 -8.04 6.03 18.46
N ILE A 105 -6.97 5.92 19.27
CA ILE A 105 -7.01 5.35 20.62
C ILE A 105 -7.91 6.19 21.52
N ALA A 106 -7.71 7.51 21.55
CA ALA A 106 -8.52 8.43 22.35
C ALA A 106 -10.02 8.39 21.98
N SER A 107 -10.32 8.13 20.71
CA SER A 107 -11.69 8.06 20.17
C SER A 107 -12.29 6.65 20.26
N GLY A 108 -11.61 5.67 20.84
CA GLY A 108 -12.13 4.32 21.03
C GLY A 108 -12.23 3.48 19.75
N TYR A 109 -11.41 3.77 18.73
CA TYR A 109 -11.36 2.96 17.51
C TYR A 109 -10.93 1.52 17.84
N ARG A 110 -11.48 0.58 17.08
CA ARG A 110 -11.14 -0.84 17.16
C ARG A 110 -9.97 -1.11 16.24
N PHE A 111 -8.97 -1.85 16.72
CA PHE A 111 -7.73 -2.11 15.98
C PHE A 111 -7.72 -3.52 15.39
N TYR A 112 -6.73 -3.80 14.54
CA TYR A 112 -6.41 -5.12 14.00
C TYR A 112 -7.42 -5.65 12.97
N SER A 113 -7.44 -6.98 12.74
CA SER A 113 -8.09 -7.61 11.57
C SER A 113 -9.59 -7.33 11.43
N PHE A 114 -10.31 -7.20 12.54
CA PHE A 114 -11.77 -6.96 12.56
C PHE A 114 -12.13 -5.59 13.14
N GLY A 115 -11.13 -4.72 13.27
CA GLY A 115 -11.31 -3.36 13.74
C GLY A 115 -11.86 -2.44 12.68
N ASP A 116 -11.64 -1.15 12.90
CA ASP A 116 -11.99 -0.09 11.96
C ASP A 116 -10.91 0.06 10.88
N ALA A 117 -11.24 0.84 9.85
CA ALA A 117 -10.38 1.10 8.71
C ALA A 117 -9.85 2.53 8.70
N MET A 118 -8.74 2.71 8.00
CA MET A 118 -8.08 3.96 7.68
C MET A 118 -8.04 4.12 6.16
N LEU A 119 -8.44 5.28 5.69
CA LEU A 119 -8.19 5.75 4.32
C LEU A 119 -7.10 6.81 4.39
N ILE A 120 -6.04 6.63 3.60
CA ILE A 120 -4.87 7.53 3.55
C ILE A 120 -4.81 8.13 2.15
N ILE A 121 -4.85 9.46 2.07
CA ILE A 121 -4.99 10.26 0.83
C ILE A 121 -4.05 11.46 0.80
#